data_AF-A0A6P0NQE9-F1
#
_entry.id   AF-A0A6P0NQE9-F1
#
_cell.length_a   1.000
_cell.length_b   1.000
_cell.length_c   1.000
_cell.angle_alpha   90.00
_cell.angle_beta   90.00
_cell.angle_gamma   90.00
#
_symmetry.space_group_name_H-M   'P 1'
#
loop_
_entity.id
_entity.type
_entity.pdbx_description
1 polymer ?
#
loop_
_entity_poly.entity_id
_entity_poly.type
_entity_poly.pdbx_seq_one_letter_code
_entity_poly.pdbx_strand_id
1 'polypeptide(L)'
;MRLEAEPRLPGIILTEKGHISGMISRQRFLEYLSCPFGRELFLKRSLKTLYEFAYTDFLLMPGNTTVVEASSTALQRPTNQAYELIVVEIEPYVYRILDVHHLLIAQCHIHQLASNLLHELYQELEKAHQE
;
A
#
# COMPACT_ATOMS: atom_id res chain seq x y z
N MET A 1 -10.82 -14.83 -13.33
CA MET A 1 -10.39 -14.56 -11.93
C MET A 1 -11.00 -13.25 -11.43
N ARG A 2 -11.28 -13.05 -10.12
CA ARG A 2 -11.99 -11.82 -9.66
C ARG A 2 -11.27 -10.52 -10.06
N LEU A 3 -9.94 -10.48 -9.97
CA LEU A 3 -9.12 -9.33 -10.38
C LEU A 3 -9.20 -9.01 -11.90
N GLU A 4 -9.52 -10.01 -12.73
CA GLU A 4 -9.79 -9.84 -14.17
C GLU A 4 -11.20 -9.29 -14.40
N ALA A 5 -12.20 -9.83 -13.68
CA ALA A 5 -13.61 -9.45 -13.83
C ALA A 5 -13.94 -8.07 -13.25
N GLU A 6 -13.16 -7.59 -12.27
CA GLU A 6 -13.37 -6.30 -11.61
C GLU A 6 -12.17 -5.36 -11.82
N PRO A 7 -12.17 -4.53 -12.88
CA PRO A 7 -11.04 -3.66 -13.21
C PRO A 7 -10.66 -2.62 -12.14
N ARG A 8 -11.61 -2.31 -11.26
CA ARG A 8 -11.45 -1.29 -10.20
C ARG A 8 -10.71 -1.81 -8.97
N LEU A 9 -10.52 -3.14 -8.85
CA LEU A 9 -9.78 -3.69 -7.73
C LEU A 9 -8.28 -3.38 -7.90
N PRO A 10 -7.65 -2.67 -6.94
CA PRO A 10 -6.23 -2.35 -7.02
C PRO A 10 -5.36 -3.59 -6.79
N GLY A 11 -5.88 -4.59 -6.08
CA GLY A 11 -5.22 -5.85 -5.80
C GLY A 11 -6.13 -6.81 -5.05
N ILE A 12 -5.59 -7.96 -4.68
CA ILE A 12 -6.26 -8.98 -3.87
C ILE A 12 -5.32 -9.46 -2.77
N ILE A 13 -5.90 -9.74 -1.60
CA ILE A 13 -5.22 -10.38 -0.47
C ILE A 13 -5.50 -11.87 -0.55
N LEU A 14 -4.45 -12.68 -0.39
CA LEU A 14 -4.57 -14.12 -0.25
C LEU A 14 -4.60 -14.44 1.25
N THR A 15 -5.57 -15.27 1.64
CA THR A 15 -5.67 -15.78 3.00
C THR A 15 -5.75 -17.30 2.98
N GLU A 16 -5.11 -17.92 3.96
CA GLU A 16 -5.18 -19.36 4.21
C GLU A 16 -5.54 -19.57 5.67
N LYS A 17 -6.67 -20.25 5.93
CA LYS A 17 -7.23 -20.46 7.28
C LYS A 17 -7.39 -19.16 8.09
N GLY A 18 -7.74 -18.06 7.43
CA GLY A 18 -7.92 -16.74 8.05
C GLY A 18 -6.63 -15.93 8.24
N HIS A 19 -5.46 -16.52 8.03
CA HIS A 19 -4.19 -15.81 8.07
C HIS A 19 -3.83 -15.29 6.69
N ILE A 20 -3.22 -14.11 6.64
CA ILE A 20 -2.66 -13.60 5.40
C ILE A 20 -1.51 -14.49 4.92
N SER A 21 -1.59 -14.92 3.66
CA SER A 21 -0.56 -15.72 2.99
C SER A 21 0.08 -14.96 1.82
N GLY A 22 -0.50 -13.83 1.41
CA GLY A 22 0.04 -13.05 0.32
C GLY A 22 -0.82 -11.89 -0.13
N MET A 23 -0.30 -11.17 -1.12
CA MET A 23 -1.01 -10.12 -1.84
C MET A 23 -0.53 -10.06 -3.29
N ILE A 24 -1.46 -9.84 -4.23
CA ILE A 24 -1.15 -9.56 -5.63
C ILE A 24 -1.77 -8.21 -5.99
N SER A 25 -0.93 -7.26 -6.41
CA SER A 25 -1.39 -6.02 -7.01
C SER A 25 -1.90 -6.26 -8.43
N ARG A 26 -2.78 -5.37 -8.88
CA ARG A 26 -3.30 -5.37 -10.25
C ARG A 26 -2.17 -5.23 -11.25
N GLN A 27 -1.19 -4.38 -10.97
CA GLN A 27 -0.02 -4.21 -11.81
C GLN A 27 0.69 -5.55 -12.04
N ARG A 28 1.09 -6.25 -10.97
CA ARG A 28 1.74 -7.56 -11.09
C ARG A 28 0.87 -8.58 -11.81
N PHE A 29 -0.43 -8.62 -11.52
CA PHE A 29 -1.33 -9.51 -12.24
C PHE A 29 -1.30 -9.27 -13.75
N LEU A 30 -1.35 -8.02 -14.18
CA LEU A 30 -1.31 -7.65 -15.60
C LEU A 30 0.06 -7.92 -16.23
N GLU A 31 1.16 -7.71 -15.50
CA GLU A 31 2.51 -8.04 -15.96
C GLU A 31 2.62 -9.53 -16.33
N TYR A 32 2.19 -10.43 -15.44
CA TYR A 32 2.23 -11.87 -15.69
C TYR A 32 1.25 -12.33 -16.76
N LEU A 33 0.07 -11.70 -16.87
CA LEU A 33 -0.85 -11.98 -17.96
C LEU A 33 -0.35 -11.51 -19.33
N SER A 34 0.53 -10.51 -19.36
CA SER A 34 1.09 -9.92 -20.57
C SER A 34 2.29 -10.72 -21.13
N CYS A 35 2.81 -11.69 -20.39
CA CYS A 35 3.83 -12.61 -20.89
C CYS A 35 3.27 -13.56 -21.98
N PRO A 36 4.12 -14.12 -22.86
CA PRO A 36 3.70 -15.12 -23.84
C PRO A 36 2.93 -16.27 -23.17
N PHE A 37 1.74 -16.58 -23.70
CA PHE A 37 0.80 -17.57 -23.15
C PHE A 37 0.30 -17.30 -21.72
N GLY A 38 0.57 -16.13 -21.12
CA GLY A 38 0.25 -15.81 -19.73
C GLY A 38 -1.24 -15.98 -19.39
N ARG A 39 -2.12 -15.51 -20.28
CA ARG A 39 -3.58 -15.70 -20.12
C ARG A 39 -3.98 -17.17 -20.05
N GLU A 40 -3.46 -18.00 -20.95
CA GLU A 40 -3.80 -19.42 -21.02
C GLU A 40 -3.21 -20.21 -19.85
N LEU A 41 -2.01 -19.82 -19.41
CA LEU A 41 -1.30 -20.43 -18.29
C LEU A 41 -1.92 -20.09 -16.95
N PHE A 42 -2.36 -18.85 -16.73
CA PHE A 42 -2.76 -18.38 -15.40
C PHE A 42 -4.26 -18.24 -15.21
N LEU A 43 -5.05 -17.88 -16.22
CA LEU A 43 -6.50 -17.69 -16.05
C LEU A 43 -7.28 -19.01 -15.94
N LYS A 44 -6.72 -20.09 -16.48
CA LYS A 44 -7.29 -21.44 -16.39
C LYS A 44 -6.88 -22.16 -15.09
N ARG A 45 -5.99 -21.58 -14.28
CA ARG A 45 -5.45 -22.18 -13.07
C ARG A 45 -5.98 -21.49 -11.81
N SER A 46 -5.69 -22.09 -10.67
CA SER A 46 -5.99 -21.49 -9.38
C SER A 46 -5.15 -20.22 -9.15
N LEU A 47 -5.69 -19.29 -8.36
CA LEU A 47 -4.98 -18.08 -7.91
C LEU A 47 -3.67 -18.43 -7.19
N LYS A 48 -3.64 -19.55 -6.47
CA LYS A 48 -2.45 -20.05 -5.78
C LYS A 48 -1.31 -20.30 -6.76
N THR A 49 -1.58 -20.97 -7.88
CA THR A 49 -0.57 -21.21 -8.90
C THR A 49 -0.03 -19.91 -9.48
N LEU A 50 -0.90 -18.94 -9.79
CA LEU A 50 -0.44 -17.62 -10.22
C LEU A 50 0.47 -16.97 -9.16
N TYR A 51 0.09 -17.04 -7.89
CA TYR A 51 0.87 -16.44 -6.80
C TYR A 51 2.25 -17.07 -6.62
N GLU A 52 2.39 -18.38 -6.85
CA GLU A 52 3.70 -19.06 -6.83
C GLU A 52 4.68 -18.47 -7.86
N PHE A 53 4.18 -18.04 -9.02
CA PHE A 53 5.01 -17.37 -10.03
C PHE A 53 5.15 -15.87 -9.78
N ALA A 54 4.07 -15.23 -9.32
CA ALA A 54 3.96 -13.79 -9.10
C ALA A 54 4.34 -13.36 -7.68
N TYR A 55 4.99 -14.23 -6.91
CA TYR A 55 5.34 -13.99 -5.51
C TYR A 55 6.07 -12.65 -5.37
N THR A 56 5.67 -11.91 -4.35
CA THR A 56 6.30 -10.65 -3.97
C THR A 56 6.17 -10.48 -2.47
N ASP A 57 7.26 -10.03 -1.86
CA ASP A 57 7.20 -9.62 -0.47
C ASP A 57 6.21 -8.46 -0.34
N PHE A 58 5.19 -8.68 0.48
CA PHE A 58 4.18 -7.68 0.76
C PHE A 58 4.46 -7.05 2.13
N LEU A 59 4.10 -5.77 2.27
CA LEU A 59 4.22 -5.07 3.53
C LEU A 59 2.92 -5.23 4.31
N LEU A 60 2.99 -5.87 5.48
CA LEU A 60 1.88 -5.95 6.44
C LEU A 60 2.13 -4.95 7.57
N MET A 61 1.15 -4.09 7.85
CA MET A 61 1.21 -3.14 8.94
C MET A 61 -0.05 -3.16 9.81
N PRO A 62 0.07 -2.92 11.12
CA PRO A 62 -1.08 -2.65 11.99
C PRO A 62 -1.87 -1.43 11.52
N GLY A 63 -3.19 -1.45 11.72
CA GLY A 63 -4.09 -0.32 11.40
C GLY A 63 -3.88 0.93 12.25
N ASN A 64 -3.12 0.82 13.35
CA ASN A 64 -2.74 1.95 14.20
C ASN A 64 -1.35 2.54 13.87
N THR A 65 -0.65 2.02 12.85
CA THR A 65 0.59 2.64 12.36
C THR A 65 0.30 4.04 11.85
N THR A 66 1.11 5.03 12.24
CA THR A 66 0.89 6.41 11.81
C THR A 66 1.13 6.57 10.31
N VAL A 67 0.49 7.56 9.69
CA VAL A 67 0.71 7.87 8.27
C VAL A 67 2.19 8.14 7.97
N VAL A 68 2.88 8.87 8.86
CA VAL A 68 4.30 9.21 8.68
C VAL A 68 5.19 7.97 8.71
N GLU A 69 4.99 7.09 9.69
CA GLU A 69 5.74 5.82 9.79
C GLU A 69 5.44 4.92 8.59
N ALA A 70 4.16 4.72 8.27
CA ALA A 70 3.74 3.88 7.16
C ALA A 70 4.33 4.37 5.83
N SER A 71 4.32 5.67 5.57
CA SER A 71 4.93 6.25 4.37
C SER A 71 6.43 5.99 4.30
N SER A 72 7.13 6.23 5.42
CA SER A 72 8.57 6.03 5.50
C SER A 72 8.93 4.57 5.25
N THR A 73 8.26 3.64 5.94
CA THR A 73 8.46 2.20 5.76
C THR A 73 8.15 1.76 4.33
N ALA A 74 7.08 2.26 3.72
CA ALA A 74 6.73 1.93 2.34
C ALA A 74 7.82 2.37 1.35
N LEU A 75 8.33 3.60 1.48
CA LEU A 75 9.33 4.18 0.58
C LEU A 75 10.76 3.67 0.81
N GLN A 76 11.07 3.13 1.99
CA GLN A 76 12.37 2.52 2.28
C GLN A 76 12.54 1.13 1.64
N ARG A 77 11.46 0.55 1.11
CA ARG A 77 11.54 -0.70 0.34
C ARG A 77 12.32 -0.49 -0.97
N PRO A 78 12.86 -1.57 -1.56
CA PRO A 78 13.43 -1.53 -2.90
C PRO A 78 12.49 -0.85 -3.91
N THR A 79 13.03 -0.16 -4.91
CA THR A 79 12.25 0.67 -5.85
C THR A 79 11.13 -0.08 -6.57
N ASN A 80 11.33 -1.38 -6.86
CA ASN A 80 10.31 -2.25 -7.46
C ASN A 80 9.15 -2.60 -6.52
N GLN A 81 9.26 -2.26 -5.23
CA GLN A 81 8.26 -2.50 -4.20
C GLN A 81 7.82 -1.20 -3.51
N ALA A 82 8.59 -0.12 -3.58
CA ALA A 82 8.31 1.12 -2.84
C ALA A 82 6.86 1.64 -3.05
N TYR A 83 6.35 1.50 -4.27
CA TYR A 83 5.01 1.91 -4.68
C TYR A 83 3.99 0.76 -4.75
N GLU A 84 4.39 -0.46 -4.37
CA GLU A 84 3.45 -1.57 -4.24
C GLU A 84 2.48 -1.33 -3.10
N LEU A 85 1.28 -1.92 -3.24
CA LEU A 85 0.22 -1.82 -2.25
C LEU A 85 0.67 -2.38 -0.89
N ILE A 86 0.07 -1.83 0.16
CA ILE A 86 0.32 -2.20 1.55
C ILE A 86 -0.88 -2.98 2.03
N VAL A 87 -0.64 -4.03 2.82
CA VAL A 87 -1.71 -4.70 3.56
C VAL A 87 -1.75 -4.17 4.98
N VAL A 88 -2.94 -3.80 5.43
CA VAL A 88 -3.19 -3.26 6.77
C VAL A 88 -4.10 -4.21 7.52
N GLU A 89 -3.68 -4.61 8.71
CA GLU A 89 -4.52 -5.37 9.65
C GLU A 89 -5.23 -4.39 10.60
N ILE A 90 -6.52 -4.13 10.35
CA ILE A 90 -7.30 -3.15 11.12
C ILE A 90 -7.86 -3.74 12.42
N GLU A 91 -8.12 -5.04 12.42
CA GLU A 91 -8.55 -5.86 13.56
C GLU A 91 -7.95 -7.26 13.37
N PRO A 92 -7.89 -8.11 14.41
CA PRO A 92 -7.32 -9.46 14.29
C PRO A 92 -7.93 -10.23 13.10
N TYR A 93 -7.08 -10.63 12.15
CA TYR A 93 -7.46 -11.35 10.92
C TYR A 93 -8.34 -10.56 9.94
N VAL A 94 -8.49 -9.24 10.14
CA VAL A 94 -9.24 -8.36 9.24
C VAL A 94 -8.25 -7.50 8.47
N TYR A 95 -7.99 -7.91 7.24
CA TYR A 95 -7.03 -7.26 6.35
C TYR A 95 -7.71 -6.30 5.36
N ARG A 96 -7.01 -5.22 5.03
CA ARG A 96 -7.39 -4.22 4.00
C ARG A 96 -6.16 -3.86 3.16
N ILE A 97 -6.42 -3.35 1.96
CA ILE A 97 -5.38 -2.85 1.06
C ILE A 97 -5.32 -1.34 1.19
N LEU A 98 -4.12 -0.80 1.31
CA LEU A 98 -3.82 0.62 1.26
C LEU A 98 -2.89 0.91 0.09
N ASP A 99 -3.29 1.85 -0.76
CA ASP A 99 -2.45 2.36 -1.84
C ASP A 99 -1.47 3.42 -1.29
N VAL A 100 -0.18 3.28 -1.65
CA VAL A 100 0.88 4.21 -1.26
C VAL A 100 0.55 5.63 -1.73
N HIS A 101 -0.14 5.80 -2.86
CA HIS A 101 -0.59 7.10 -3.33
C HIS A 101 -1.44 7.84 -2.30
N HIS A 102 -2.43 7.17 -1.68
CA HIS A 102 -3.27 7.79 -0.65
C HIS A 102 -2.46 8.12 0.62
N LEU A 103 -1.51 7.25 0.94
CA LEU A 103 -0.64 7.42 2.09
C LEU A 103 0.27 8.65 1.93
N LEU A 104 0.84 8.85 0.74
CA LEU A 104 1.65 10.03 0.41
C LEU A 104 0.83 11.32 0.40
N ILE A 105 -0.41 11.29 -0.12
CA ILE A 105 -1.34 12.43 -0.03
C ILE A 105 -1.55 12.81 1.45
N ALA A 106 -1.88 11.83 2.29
CA ALA A 106 -2.09 12.08 3.71
C ALA A 106 -0.83 12.64 4.39
N GLN A 107 0.36 12.14 4.04
CA GLN A 107 1.61 12.69 4.55
C GLN A 107 1.84 14.15 4.11
N CYS A 108 1.54 14.50 2.86
CA CYS A 108 1.63 15.89 2.38
C CYS A 108 0.71 16.81 3.21
N HIS A 109 -0.53 16.38 3.49
CA HIS A 109 -1.44 17.15 4.34
C HIS A 109 -0.90 17.34 5.76
N ILE A 110 -0.40 16.27 6.38
CA ILE A 110 0.20 16.34 7.73
C ILE A 110 1.41 17.30 7.73
N HIS A 111 2.27 17.20 6.71
CA HIS A 111 3.44 18.07 6.59
C HIS A 111 3.06 19.54 6.42
N GLN A 112 2.02 19.83 5.63
CA GLN A 112 1.52 21.19 5.46
C GLN A 112 0.96 21.77 6.77
N LEU A 113 0.17 20.98 7.50
CA LEU A 113 -0.39 21.40 8.79
C LEU A 113 0.71 21.70 9.81
N ALA A 114 1.71 20.81 9.91
CA ALA A 114 2.84 21.00 10.81
C ALA A 114 3.66 22.25 10.44
N SER A 115 3.93 22.45 9.15
CA SER A 115 4.67 23.63 8.66
C SER A 115 3.93 24.94 8.95
N ASN A 116 2.61 24.97 8.74
CA ASN A 116 1.79 26.15 9.02
C ASN A 116 1.79 26.48 10.52
N LEU A 117 1.58 25.48 11.38
CA LEU A 117 1.59 25.67 12.83
C LEU A 117 2.94 26.20 13.34
N LEU A 118 4.05 25.64 12.84
CA LEU A 118 5.38 26.13 13.19
C LEU A 118 5.56 27.59 12.78
N HIS A 119 5.11 27.96 11.57
CA HIS A 119 5.20 29.33 11.09
C HIS A 119 4.42 30.31 11.97
N GLU A 120 3.20 29.97 12.36
CA GLU A 120 2.36 30.78 13.26
C GLU A 120 3.04 30.98 14.63
N LEU A 121 3.57 29.90 15.23
CA LEU A 121 4.27 29.97 16.52
C LEU A 121 5.52 30.87 16.46
N TYR A 122 6.30 30.80 15.37
CA TYR A 122 7.47 31.66 15.21
C TYR A 122 7.06 33.14 15.07
N GLN A 123 5.98 33.45 14.35
CA GLN A 123 5.50 34.83 14.23
C GLN A 123 4.98 35.40 15.56
N GLU A 124 4.31 34.58 16.38
CA GLU A 124 3.85 35.00 17.70
C GLU A 124 5.02 35.27 18.65
N LEU A 125 6.03 34.39 18.64
CA LEU A 125 7.25 34.55 19.43
C LEU A 125 8.01 35.84 19.05
N GLU A 126 8.12 36.14 17.76
CA GLU A 126 8.77 37.36 17.26
C GLU A 126 8.05 38.63 17.73
N LYS A 127 6.71 38.63 17.73
CA LYS A 127 5.92 39.75 18.25
C LYS A 127 6.09 39.91 19.76
N ALA A 128 6.07 38.81 20.51
CA ALA A 128 6.24 38.84 21.96
C ALA A 128 7.63 39.28 22.41
N HIS A 129 8.66 39.10 21.58
CA HIS A 129 10.01 39.61 21.85
C HIS A 129 10.21 41.09 21.45
N GLN A 130 9.27 41.69 20.72
CA GLN A 130 9.30 43.10 20.34
C GLN A 130 8.52 44.02 21.29
N GLU A 131 7.75 43.46 22.23
CA GLU A 131 7.04 44.15 23.33
C GLU A 131 7.83 44.09 24.65
#